data_AF-A0A2N6D2M6-F1
#
_entry.id   AF-A0A2N6D2M6-F1
#
_cell.length_a   1.000
_cell.length_b   1.000
_cell.length_c   1.000
_cell.angle_alpha   90.00
_cell.angle_beta   90.00
_cell.angle_gamma   90.00
#
_symmetry.space_group_name_H-M   'P 1'
#
loop_
_entity.id
_entity.type
_entity.pdbx_description
1 polymer ?
#
loop_
_entity_poly.entity_id
_entity_poly.type
_entity_poly.pdbx_seq_one_letter_code
_entity_poly.pdbx_strand_id
1 'polypeptide(L)'
;MSFFLASASLFIAGCSDGVDRINIVEDKCGKCHKPDIVYLNKKSKAEWDRVVYGMKVRGLKISEADEKILMQELYNKLGSE
;
A
#
# COMPACT_ATOMS: atom_id res chain seq x y z
N MET A 1 -5.72 -57.09 -1.52
CA MET A 1 -5.36 -55.75 -2.01
C MET A 1 -6.60 -54.87 -2.03
N SER A 2 -6.73 -53.95 -1.08
CA SER A 2 -7.65 -52.81 -1.18
C SER A 2 -6.88 -51.58 -0.74
N PHE A 3 -6.51 -50.75 -1.71
CA PHE A 3 -5.81 -49.49 -1.52
C PHE A 3 -6.84 -48.45 -1.09
N PHE A 4 -6.85 -48.12 0.21
CA PHE A 4 -7.48 -46.89 0.67
C PHE A 4 -6.57 -45.72 0.26
N LEU A 5 -6.95 -45.04 -0.81
CA LEU A 5 -6.32 -43.79 -1.26
C LEU A 5 -6.57 -42.73 -0.18
N ALA A 6 -5.54 -42.45 0.61
CA ALA A 6 -5.50 -41.28 1.48
C ALA A 6 -5.53 -40.03 0.58
N SER A 7 -6.70 -39.42 0.44
CA SER A 7 -6.83 -38.08 -0.12
C SER A 7 -6.21 -37.09 0.85
N ALA A 8 -4.92 -36.80 0.66
CA ALA A 8 -4.26 -35.69 1.30
C ALA A 8 -4.85 -34.40 0.71
N SER A 9 -5.80 -33.80 1.43
CA SER A 9 -6.25 -32.43 1.16
C SER A 9 -5.07 -31.50 1.41
N LEU A 10 -4.36 -31.17 0.34
CA LEU A 10 -3.37 -30.10 0.31
C LEU A 10 -4.14 -28.80 0.48
N PHE A 11 -4.33 -28.35 1.72
CA PHE A 11 -4.65 -26.96 1.99
C PHE A 11 -3.42 -26.15 1.58
N ILE A 12 -3.42 -25.66 0.33
CA ILE A 12 -2.51 -24.62 -0.11
C ILE A 12 -2.87 -23.39 0.73
N ALA A 13 -2.24 -23.24 1.88
CA ALA A 13 -2.11 -21.94 2.52
C ALA A 13 -1.30 -21.10 1.53
N GLY A 14 -1.99 -20.39 0.64
CA GLY A 14 -1.38 -19.35 -0.16
C GLY A 14 -0.81 -18.34 0.81
N CYS A 15 0.50 -18.25 0.91
CA CYS A 15 1.16 -17.10 1.49
C CYS A 15 0.73 -15.92 0.61
N SER A 16 -0.29 -15.19 1.03
CA SER A 16 -0.45 -13.82 0.58
C SER A 16 0.78 -13.10 1.12
N ASP A 17 1.83 -13.01 0.32
CA ASP A 17 2.93 -12.05 0.46
C ASP A 17 2.36 -10.63 0.25
N GLY A 18 1.30 -10.32 0.98
CA GLY A 18 0.49 -9.12 0.83
C GLY A 18 1.29 -7.97 1.38
N VAL A 19 1.83 -7.13 0.49
CA VAL A 19 2.22 -5.77 0.85
C VAL A 19 1.03 -5.16 1.57
N ASP A 20 1.21 -4.73 2.82
CA ASP A 20 0.16 -4.15 3.64
C ASP A 20 -0.28 -2.81 2.99
N ARG A 21 -1.29 -2.87 2.12
CA ARG A 21 -1.71 -1.73 1.29
C ARG A 21 -2.43 -0.70 2.16
N ILE A 22 -2.21 0.58 1.83
CA ILE A 22 -2.83 1.71 2.50
C ILE A 22 -4.07 2.12 1.69
N ASN A 23 -5.27 1.90 2.23
CA ASN A 23 -6.53 2.13 1.51
C ASN A 23 -6.63 3.52 0.86
N ILE A 24 -6.18 4.57 1.57
CA ILE A 24 -6.22 5.94 1.05
C ILE A 24 -5.22 6.17 -0.09
N VAL A 25 -4.11 5.44 -0.13
CA VAL A 25 -3.17 5.43 -1.27
C VAL A 25 -3.84 4.76 -2.47
N GLU A 26 -4.50 3.63 -2.27
CA GLU A 26 -5.20 2.93 -3.37
C GLU A 26 -6.35 3.77 -3.95
N ASP A 27 -7.12 4.46 -3.11
CA ASP A 27 -8.21 5.32 -3.58
C ASP A 27 -7.67 6.56 -4.32
N LYS A 28 -6.67 7.25 -3.74
CA LYS A 28 -6.25 8.58 -4.24
C LYS A 28 -5.12 8.54 -5.26
N CYS A 29 -4.12 7.67 -5.10
CA CYS A 29 -2.91 7.70 -5.92
C CYS A 29 -3.06 6.95 -7.25
N GLY A 30 -4.01 6.01 -7.34
CA GLY A 30 -4.29 5.22 -8.56
C GLY A 30 -4.99 5.98 -9.69
N LYS A 31 -5.34 7.26 -9.51
CA LYS A 31 -6.12 8.04 -10.49
C LYS A 31 -5.29 8.52 -11.69
N CYS A 32 -3.97 8.69 -11.54
CA CYS A 32 -3.10 9.22 -12.59
C CYS A 32 -2.03 8.21 -13.05
N HIS A 33 -1.51 7.39 -12.14
CA HIS A 33 -0.56 6.32 -12.42
C HIS A 33 -0.75 5.20 -11.39
N LYS A 34 -0.07 4.07 -11.57
CA LYS A 34 -0.17 2.96 -10.61
C LYS A 34 0.30 3.39 -9.21
N PRO A 35 -0.42 3.03 -8.13
CA PRO A 35 -0.07 3.41 -6.77
C PRO A 35 1.14 2.60 -6.22
N ASP A 36 1.52 1.51 -6.89
CA ASP A 36 2.60 0.61 -6.45
C ASP A 36 3.93 1.32 -6.18
N ILE A 37 4.20 2.45 -6.86
CA ILE A 37 5.40 3.26 -6.66
C ILE A 37 5.56 3.79 -5.23
N VAL A 38 4.44 3.98 -4.51
CA VAL A 38 4.44 4.44 -3.11
C VAL A 38 5.10 3.43 -2.19
N TYR A 39 4.99 2.13 -2.50
CA TYR A 39 5.50 1.04 -1.65
C TYR A 39 6.93 0.61 -1.98
N LEU A 40 7.55 1.18 -3.03
CA LEU A 40 8.88 0.76 -3.47
C LEU A 40 10.00 1.19 -2.52
N ASN A 41 9.82 2.29 -1.78
CA ASN A 41 10.85 2.82 -0.89
C ASN A 41 10.23 3.49 0.32
N LYS A 42 10.84 3.28 1.50
CA LYS A 42 10.59 4.11 2.67
C LYS A 42 11.20 5.49 2.47
N LYS A 43 10.60 6.51 3.06
CA LYS A 43 11.06 7.91 2.97
C LYS A 43 10.92 8.60 4.32
N SER A 44 11.76 9.58 4.59
CA SER A 44 11.62 10.43 5.77
C SER A 44 10.32 11.22 5.70
N LYS A 45 9.84 11.74 6.83
CA LYS A 45 8.62 12.57 6.89
C LYS A 45 8.70 13.75 5.90
N ALA A 46 9.82 14.47 5.90
CA ALA A 46 10.05 15.61 5.01
C ALA A 46 10.11 15.22 3.52
N GLU A 47 10.49 14.00 3.19
CA GLU A 47 10.41 13.50 1.81
C GLU A 47 8.97 13.15 1.42
N TRP A 48 8.20 12.52 2.31
CA TRP A 48 6.78 12.27 2.07
C TRP A 48 5.99 13.57 1.88
N ASP A 49 6.27 14.60 2.68
CA ASP A 49 5.66 15.93 2.54
C ASP A 49 5.88 16.49 1.14
N ARG A 50 7.13 16.41 0.66
CA ARG A 50 7.50 16.86 -0.69
C ARG A 50 6.82 16.06 -1.79
N VAL A 51 6.69 14.74 -1.62
CA VAL A 51 6.01 13.88 -2.59
C VAL A 51 4.53 14.23 -2.68
N VAL A 52 3.81 14.29 -1.56
CA VAL A 52 2.37 14.56 -1.56
C VAL A 52 2.08 15.98 -2.04
N TYR A 53 2.87 16.97 -1.61
CA TYR A 53 2.82 18.32 -2.16
C TYR A 53 3.02 18.33 -3.69
N GLY A 54 4.05 17.62 -4.17
CA GLY A 54 4.33 17.49 -5.60
C GLY A 54 3.20 16.84 -6.39
N MET A 55 2.45 15.90 -5.78
CA MET A 55 1.27 15.30 -6.41
C MET A 55 0.08 16.25 -6.42
N LYS A 56 -0.13 17.05 -5.35
CA LYS A 56 -1.16 18.09 -5.31
C LYS A 56 -0.97 19.12 -6.41
N VAL A 57 0.27 19.59 -6.60
CA VAL A 57 0.63 20.50 -7.72
C VAL A 57 0.34 19.88 -9.09
N ARG A 58 0.46 18.55 -9.22
CA ARG A 58 0.16 17.80 -10.46
C ARG A 58 -1.31 17.39 -10.61
N GLY A 59 -2.18 17.80 -9.69
CA GLY A 59 -3.62 17.59 -9.80
C GLY A 59 -4.22 16.52 -8.89
N LEU A 60 -3.47 16.00 -7.90
CA LEU A 60 -4.06 15.20 -6.83
C LEU A 60 -5.09 16.04 -6.08
N LYS A 61 -6.35 15.63 -6.17
CA LYS A 61 -7.47 16.21 -5.42
C LYS A 61 -7.72 15.39 -4.17
N ILE A 62 -7.53 16.01 -3.01
CA ILE A 62 -7.69 15.38 -1.70
C ILE A 62 -8.21 16.42 -0.71
N SER A 63 -9.07 16.01 0.23
CA SER A 63 -9.55 16.89 1.30
C SER A 63 -8.46 17.04 2.38
N GLU A 64 -8.53 18.09 3.19
CA GLU A 64 -7.56 18.28 4.29
C GLU A 64 -7.61 17.13 5.31
N ALA A 65 -8.81 16.58 5.58
CA ALA A 65 -8.99 15.44 6.47
C ALA A 65 -8.35 14.16 5.90
N ASP A 66 -8.60 13.88 4.61
CA ASP A 66 -8.00 12.76 3.90
C ASP A 66 -6.48 12.90 3.81
N GLU A 67 -5.96 14.12 3.55
CA GLU A 67 -4.53 14.38 3.51
C GLU A 67 -3.87 14.08 4.85
N LYS A 68 -4.47 14.51 5.97
CA LYS A 68 -3.96 14.19 7.30
C LYS A 68 -3.85 12.68 7.54
N ILE A 69 -4.88 11.92 7.14
CA ILE A 69 -4.89 10.44 7.25
C ILE A 69 -3.81 9.83 6.35
N LEU A 70 -3.71 10.30 5.10
CA LEU A 70 -2.69 9.86 4.15
C LEU A 70 -1.29 10.07 4.72
N MET A 71 -0.98 11.27 5.21
CA MET A 71 0.33 11.59 5.77
C MET A 71 0.64 10.71 6.99
N GLN A 72 -0.33 10.51 7.89
CA GLN A 72 -0.14 9.64 9.06
C GLN A 72 0.17 8.19 8.66
N GLU A 73 -0.57 7.62 7.71
CA GLU A 73 -0.33 6.26 7.22
C GLU A 73 1.05 6.14 6.54
N LEU A 74 1.42 7.12 5.71
CA LEU A 74 2.72 7.14 5.02
C LEU A 74 3.88 7.20 6.02
N TYR A 75 3.80 8.04 7.05
CA TYR A 75 4.85 8.12 8.06
C TYR A 75 4.94 6.85 8.91
N ASN A 76 3.81 6.28 9.30
CA ASN A 76 3.78 5.14 10.22
C ASN A 76 4.23 3.85 9.54
N LYS A 77 3.83 3.63 8.29
CA LYS A 77 4.10 2.37 7.57
C LYS A 77 5.30 2.45 6.64
N LEU A 78 5.53 3.62 6.04
CA LEU A 78 6.54 3.84 5.00
C LEU A 78 7.55 4.94 5.37
N GLY A 79 7.59 5.35 6.64
CA GLY A 79 8.60 6.25 7.19
C GLY A 79 9.97 5.59 7.27
N SER A 80 11.03 6.31 6.86
CA SER A 80 12.38 6.04 7.34
C SER A 80 12.61 6.74 8.69
N GLU A 81 13.59 6.25 9.45
CA GLU A 81 14.10 6.94 10.65
C GLU A 81 14.50 8.40 10.34
#